data_AF-A0A147BQ93-F1
#
_entry.id   AF-A0A147BQ93-F1
#
_cell.length_a   1.000
_cell.length_b   1.000
_cell.length_c   1.000
_cell.angle_alpha   90.00
_cell.angle_beta   90.00
_cell.angle_gamma   90.00
#
_symmetry.space_group_name_H-M   'P 1'
#
loop_
_entity.id
_entity.type
_entity.pdbx_description
1 polymer ?
#
loop_
_entity_poly.entity_id
_entity_poly.type
_entity_poly.pdbx_seq_one_letter_code
_entity_poly.pdbx_strand_id
1 'polypeptide(L)'
;MYDDGFHQLLESYLRLAPRYTELHRYLITKEMEDVEDRVYKLVFRTFLRLSTYKESKVNHIDKEKFANLLYDNFIFDIPKIFDLCILFQRGNHDLVCRMVENIMGCQQKYTSDLKDIEDTMLMAFERAVHSIQSDIDDDEFETLPRRLDDLAKGSELSSMPFWKLLERVTYTVDIAASLLAFFEVYPAVAKIFTLGTVGPRLAEFFDSTFPVLKEELVRCNKLKSFEPVFTMVKKRLSYAKTCILKVFRSMLQHSCLQPLTELGQEKPTGQELPYLESFFEVICNCLTEKHFIFAYQQLYPVEEDIGMFEQFNFFVDNTRVLYVLQSICMVYVGLGCTPPTNLSTAQDLATKPKVEKKIPSFHNASNNNAGSGSREEGACGGGPSTSSGAADQSSQVQSLGELFPDMPSEFLQQCLEYYNDNYEEVVMALL
;
A
#
# COMPACT_ATOMS: atom_id res chain seq x y z
N MET A 1 31.30 -4.89 14.19
CA MET A 1 32.27 -3.84 13.85
C MET A 1 33.57 -4.45 13.39
N TYR A 2 34.36 -5.11 14.25
CA TYR A 2 35.66 -5.68 13.85
C TYR A 2 35.63 -7.15 13.39
N ASP A 3 34.44 -7.72 13.26
CA ASP A 3 34.24 -9.11 12.87
C ASP A 3 33.49 -9.15 11.54
N ASP A 4 34.24 -9.20 10.45
CA ASP A 4 33.70 -9.24 9.09
C ASP A 4 32.83 -10.48 8.86
N GLY A 5 33.15 -11.59 9.50
CA GLY A 5 32.37 -12.83 9.41
C GLY A 5 30.97 -12.65 10.00
N PHE A 6 30.87 -11.91 11.10
CA PHE A 6 29.57 -11.59 11.70
C PHE A 6 28.73 -10.64 10.81
N HIS A 7 29.37 -9.65 10.17
CA HIS A 7 28.68 -8.77 9.23
C HIS A 7 28.13 -9.56 8.04
N GLN A 8 28.95 -10.41 7.42
CA GLN A 8 28.54 -11.25 6.30
C GLN A 8 27.43 -12.24 6.70
N LEU A 9 27.46 -12.78 7.92
CA LEU A 9 26.41 -13.64 8.44
C LEU A 9 25.07 -12.91 8.48
N LEU A 10 25.02 -11.71 9.07
CA LEU A 10 23.78 -10.94 9.17
C LEU A 10 23.27 -10.50 7.80
N GLU A 11 24.16 -10.05 6.92
CA GLU A 11 23.82 -9.64 5.56
C GLU A 11 23.29 -10.81 4.72
N SER A 12 23.95 -11.97 4.78
CA SER A 12 23.49 -13.18 4.09
C SER A 12 22.12 -13.62 4.57
N TYR A 13 21.85 -13.52 5.88
CA TYR A 13 20.54 -13.83 6.42
C TYR A 13 19.48 -12.86 5.90
N LEU A 14 19.69 -11.54 5.99
CA LEU A 14 18.74 -10.56 5.48
C LEU A 14 18.42 -10.79 4.00
N ARG A 15 19.44 -11.09 3.20
CA ARG A 15 19.28 -11.31 1.76
C ARG A 15 18.60 -12.63 1.40
N LEU A 16 18.83 -13.71 2.15
CA LEU A 16 18.44 -15.07 1.75
C LEU A 16 17.33 -15.69 2.61
N ALA A 17 16.98 -15.07 3.74
CA ALA A 17 15.92 -15.59 4.59
C ALA A 17 14.59 -15.64 3.81
N PRO A 18 13.82 -16.73 3.93
CA PRO A 18 12.58 -16.88 3.19
C PRO A 18 11.57 -15.83 3.66
N ARG A 19 11.02 -15.05 2.72
CA ARG A 19 9.97 -14.07 3.04
C ARG A 19 8.62 -14.76 3.15
N TYR A 20 7.72 -14.19 3.95
CA TYR A 20 6.35 -14.70 4.08
C TYR A 20 5.57 -14.65 2.75
N THR A 21 6.03 -13.84 1.79
CA THR A 21 5.46 -13.75 0.46
C THR A 21 5.92 -14.88 -0.45
N GLU A 22 6.92 -15.69 -0.13
CA GLU A 22 7.48 -16.72 -1.03
C GLU A 22 6.63 -17.99 -1.13
N LEU A 23 6.78 -18.74 -2.23
CA LEU A 23 5.99 -19.94 -2.53
C LEU A 23 6.43 -21.19 -1.78
N HIS A 24 7.68 -21.24 -1.29
CA HIS A 24 8.35 -22.50 -0.96
C HIS A 24 8.04 -23.08 0.44
N ARG A 25 7.08 -22.52 1.19
CA ARG A 25 6.79 -23.00 2.55
C ARG A 25 6.24 -24.43 2.63
N TYR A 26 5.73 -25.00 1.53
CA TYR A 26 5.17 -26.36 1.52
C TYR A 26 6.20 -27.49 1.63
N LEU A 27 7.50 -27.19 1.48
CA LEU A 27 8.59 -28.18 1.60
C LEU A 27 9.29 -28.14 2.97
N ILE A 28 8.86 -27.26 3.87
CA ILE A 28 9.51 -27.03 5.17
C ILE A 28 8.98 -28.04 6.18
N THR A 29 9.86 -28.82 6.81
CA THR A 29 9.48 -29.70 7.93
C THR A 29 9.36 -28.90 9.21
N LYS A 30 8.66 -29.44 10.22
CA LYS A 30 8.53 -28.79 11.53
C LYS A 30 9.89 -28.49 12.17
N GLU A 31 10.86 -29.39 12.02
CA GLU A 31 12.21 -29.19 12.55
C GLU A 31 12.94 -28.04 11.85
N MET A 32 12.73 -27.87 10.54
CA MET A 32 13.27 -26.74 9.79
C MET A 32 12.63 -25.43 10.24
N GLU A 33 11.32 -25.41 10.43
CA GLU A 33 10.58 -24.26 10.95
C GLU A 33 11.06 -23.87 12.36
N ASP A 34 11.26 -24.85 13.25
CA ASP A 34 11.79 -24.61 14.60
C ASP A 34 13.21 -24.02 14.57
N VAL A 35 14.06 -24.43 13.61
CA VAL A 35 15.39 -23.85 13.42
C VAL A 35 15.28 -22.44 12.86
N GLU A 36 14.45 -22.23 11.84
CA GLU A 36 14.21 -20.94 11.19
C GLU A 36 13.74 -19.91 12.22
N ASP A 37 12.76 -20.25 13.06
CA ASP A 37 12.23 -19.37 14.11
C ASP A 37 13.29 -19.00 15.15
N ARG A 38 14.16 -19.95 15.54
CA ARG A 38 15.29 -19.65 16.44
C ARG A 38 16.27 -18.66 15.81
N VAL A 39 16.65 -18.86 14.55
CA VAL A 39 17.58 -17.96 13.84
C VAL A 39 16.91 -16.59 13.65
N TYR A 40 15.66 -16.57 13.22
CA TYR A 40 14.85 -15.35 13.08
C TYR A 40 14.84 -14.50 14.35
N LYS A 41 14.55 -15.11 15.50
CA LYS A 41 14.55 -14.41 16.80
C LYS A 41 15.93 -13.89 17.18
N LEU A 42 16.99 -14.64 16.92
CA LEU A 42 18.37 -14.23 17.24
C LEU A 42 18.83 -13.06 16.34
N VAL A 43 18.57 -13.14 15.05
CA VAL A 43 18.92 -12.08 14.09
C VAL A 43 18.13 -10.81 14.40
N PHE A 44 16.82 -10.92 14.63
CA PHE A 44 16.00 -9.76 15.00
C PHE A 44 16.52 -9.07 16.25
N ARG A 45 16.76 -9.82 17.33
CA ARG A 45 17.30 -9.27 18.59
C ARG A 45 18.68 -8.65 18.41
N THR A 46 19.48 -9.20 17.51
CA THR A 46 20.78 -8.64 17.17
C THR A 46 20.62 -7.26 16.52
N PHE A 47 19.77 -7.11 15.50
CA PHE A 47 19.51 -5.82 14.87
C PHE A 47 18.82 -4.82 15.80
N LEU A 48 17.91 -5.28 16.66
CA LEU A 48 17.29 -4.45 17.68
C LEU A 48 18.33 -3.88 18.65
N ARG A 49 19.33 -4.70 19.02
CA ARG A 49 20.44 -4.24 19.87
C ARG A 49 21.35 -3.28 19.11
N LEU A 50 21.73 -3.61 17.88
CA LEU A 50 22.60 -2.77 17.04
C LEU A 50 21.97 -1.40 16.73
N SER A 51 20.65 -1.32 16.66
CA SER A 51 19.92 -0.06 16.48
C SER A 51 19.68 0.71 17.77
N THR A 52 20.11 0.23 18.95
CA THR A 52 19.83 0.86 20.24
C THR A 52 21.08 1.50 20.86
N TYR A 53 21.23 2.82 20.74
CA TYR A 53 22.38 3.54 21.34
C TYR A 53 22.36 3.61 22.87
N LYS A 54 21.21 3.36 23.51
CA LYS A 54 21.04 3.40 24.97
C LYS A 54 20.35 2.14 25.48
N GLU A 55 21.13 1.08 25.68
CA GLU A 55 20.64 -0.20 26.22
C GLU A 55 20.24 -0.08 27.70
N SER A 56 20.95 0.74 28.46
CA SER A 56 20.63 1.01 29.87
C SER A 56 21.15 2.38 30.32
N LYS A 57 20.96 2.73 31.60
CA LYS A 57 21.53 3.97 32.19
C LYS A 57 23.07 3.96 32.19
N VAL A 58 23.68 2.78 32.30
CA VAL A 58 25.14 2.61 32.38
C VAL A 58 25.76 2.15 31.06
N ASN A 59 24.98 1.44 30.23
CA ASN A 59 25.42 0.95 28.93
C ASN A 59 24.78 1.79 27.83
N HIS A 60 25.50 2.82 27.38
CA HIS A 60 25.06 3.68 26.31
C HIS A 60 26.25 4.22 25.52
N ILE A 61 26.00 4.56 24.26
CA ILE A 61 26.92 5.22 23.36
C ILE A 61 26.37 6.63 23.14
N ASP A 62 27.25 7.61 23.07
CA ASP A 62 26.86 8.96 22.65
C ASP A 62 26.17 8.92 21.28
N LYS A 63 25.10 9.71 21.11
CA LYS A 63 24.21 9.61 19.95
C LYS A 63 24.94 9.91 18.64
N GLU A 64 25.81 10.91 18.62
CA GLU A 64 26.57 11.29 17.42
C GLU A 64 27.62 10.22 17.07
N LYS A 65 28.36 9.72 18.07
CA LYS A 65 29.31 8.62 17.86
C LYS A 65 28.61 7.36 17.37
N PHE A 66 27.46 7.03 17.95
CA PHE A 66 26.64 5.90 17.51
C PHE A 66 26.22 6.05 16.04
N ALA A 67 25.73 7.23 15.65
CA ALA A 67 25.32 7.52 14.28
C ALA A 67 26.45 7.32 13.25
N ASN A 68 27.67 7.78 13.59
CA ASN A 68 28.85 7.60 12.74
C ASN A 68 29.26 6.12 12.69
N LEU A 69 29.22 5.43 13.83
CA LEU A 69 29.52 4.00 13.90
C LEU A 69 28.57 3.15 13.04
N LEU A 70 27.28 3.46 13.03
CA LEU A 70 26.31 2.76 12.19
C LEU A 70 26.63 2.91 10.70
N TYR A 71 26.84 4.17 10.28
CA TYR A 71 27.01 4.53 8.88
C TYR A 71 28.37 4.12 8.32
N ASP A 72 29.44 4.54 8.99
CA ASP A 72 30.80 4.41 8.46
C ASP A 72 31.29 2.94 8.46
N ASN A 73 30.63 2.05 9.22
CA ASN A 73 30.94 0.63 9.27
C ASN A 73 29.88 -0.24 8.56
N PHE A 74 28.98 0.36 7.77
CA PHE A 74 27.93 -0.36 7.03
C PHE A 74 27.13 -1.34 7.91
N ILE A 75 26.87 -0.96 9.17
CA ILE A 75 26.02 -1.76 10.08
C ILE A 75 24.59 -1.79 9.55
N PHE A 76 24.15 -0.64 9.03
CA PHE A 76 22.92 -0.50 8.26
C PHE A 76 23.21 0.27 6.98
N ASP A 77 22.57 -0.18 5.91
CA ASP A 77 22.37 0.53 4.66
C ASP A 77 20.87 0.46 4.30
N ILE A 78 20.43 1.23 3.31
CA ILE A 78 19.00 1.27 2.95
C ILE A 78 18.47 -0.12 2.53
N PRO A 79 19.16 -0.93 1.71
CA PRO A 79 18.72 -2.30 1.41
C PRO A 79 18.51 -3.18 2.64
N LYS A 80 19.43 -3.17 3.62
CA LYS A 80 19.27 -3.89 4.88
C LYS A 80 18.05 -3.41 5.67
N ILE A 81 17.75 -2.10 5.63
CA ILE A 81 16.56 -1.55 6.28
C ILE A 81 15.28 -2.05 5.59
N PHE A 82 15.24 -2.11 4.26
CA PHE A 82 14.12 -2.73 3.52
C PHE A 82 13.93 -4.20 3.90
N ASP A 83 15.02 -4.98 3.94
CA ASP A 83 14.98 -6.38 4.36
C ASP A 83 14.47 -6.52 5.80
N LEU A 84 14.89 -5.64 6.72
CA LEU A 84 14.40 -5.63 8.10
C LEU A 84 12.89 -5.38 8.18
N CYS A 85 12.39 -4.44 7.38
CA CYS A 85 10.96 -4.14 7.33
C CYS A 85 10.17 -5.37 6.85
N ILE A 86 10.52 -5.94 5.70
CA ILE A 86 9.75 -7.06 5.13
C ILE A 86 9.83 -8.33 5.97
N LEU A 87 10.99 -8.62 6.60
CA LEU A 87 11.18 -9.83 7.41
C LEU A 87 10.51 -9.71 8.79
N PHE A 88 10.65 -8.56 9.46
CA PHE A 88 10.35 -8.47 10.89
C PHE A 88 9.09 -7.71 11.24
N GLN A 89 8.49 -6.92 10.32
CA GLN A 89 7.34 -6.09 10.70
C GLN A 89 6.11 -6.89 11.13
N ARG A 90 5.88 -8.07 10.52
CA ARG A 90 4.72 -8.91 10.87
C ARG A 90 4.94 -9.52 12.25
N GLY A 91 4.11 -9.12 13.21
CA GLY A 91 4.20 -9.56 14.60
C GLY A 91 5.15 -8.72 15.47
N ASN A 92 5.96 -7.82 14.91
CA ASN A 92 6.86 -6.94 15.67
C ASN A 92 6.80 -5.47 15.22
N HIS A 93 5.72 -5.04 14.57
CA HIS A 93 5.60 -3.75 13.89
C HIS A 93 6.14 -2.57 14.72
N ASP A 94 5.62 -2.35 15.94
CA ASP A 94 6.04 -1.24 16.82
C ASP A 94 7.54 -1.27 17.21
N LEU A 95 8.14 -2.45 17.28
CA LEU A 95 9.57 -2.59 17.54
C LEU A 95 10.39 -2.25 16.30
N VAL A 96 9.95 -2.70 15.12
CA VAL A 96 10.61 -2.39 13.85
C VAL A 96 10.50 -0.90 13.54
N CYS A 97 9.34 -0.27 13.73
CA CYS A 97 9.16 1.18 13.56
C CYS A 97 10.16 1.94 14.44
N ARG A 98 10.22 1.64 15.75
CA ARG A 98 11.19 2.29 16.65
C ARG A 98 12.64 2.03 16.25
N MET A 99 12.97 0.84 15.79
CA MET A 99 14.30 0.50 15.30
C MET A 99 14.68 1.36 14.10
N VAL A 100 13.83 1.40 13.07
CA VAL A 100 14.07 2.17 11.85
C VAL A 100 14.08 3.67 12.13
N GLU A 101 13.13 4.19 12.91
CA GLU A 101 13.11 5.60 13.34
C GLU A 101 14.39 5.98 14.09
N ASN A 102 14.94 5.09 14.92
CA ASN A 102 16.17 5.40 15.63
C ASN A 102 17.40 5.39 14.70
N ILE A 103 17.46 4.48 13.73
CA ILE A 103 18.52 4.45 12.71
C ILE A 103 18.47 5.73 11.87
N MET A 104 17.31 6.02 11.26
CA MET A 104 17.09 7.18 10.40
C MET A 104 17.23 8.51 11.17
N GLY A 105 16.73 8.57 12.40
CA GLY A 105 16.76 9.76 13.25
C GLY A 105 18.11 10.03 13.94
N CYS A 106 19.02 9.05 13.98
CA CYS A 106 20.39 9.26 14.46
C CYS A 106 21.31 9.77 13.36
N GLN A 107 21.11 9.35 12.11
CA GLN A 107 22.02 9.61 11.00
C GLN A 107 21.29 10.16 9.77
N GLN A 108 21.46 11.45 9.50
CA GLN A 108 20.79 12.14 8.40
C GLN A 108 21.29 11.73 7.02
N LYS A 109 22.51 11.17 6.90
CA LYS A 109 23.03 10.66 5.62
C LYS A 109 22.10 9.62 4.98
N TYR A 110 21.41 8.80 5.78
CA TYR A 110 20.44 7.83 5.26
C TYR A 110 19.25 8.48 4.55
N THR A 111 18.87 9.73 4.88
CA THR A 111 17.86 10.46 4.12
C THR A 111 18.36 10.81 2.72
N SER A 112 19.65 11.11 2.56
CA SER A 112 20.26 11.32 1.25
C SER A 112 20.30 10.01 0.47
N ASP A 113 20.79 8.93 1.09
CA ASP A 113 20.86 7.61 0.45
C ASP A 113 19.47 7.13 0.01
N LEU A 114 18.44 7.42 0.81
CA LEU A 114 17.06 7.07 0.47
C LEU A 114 16.56 7.81 -0.77
N LYS A 115 17.04 9.03 -1.04
CA LYS A 115 16.70 9.75 -2.26
C LYS A 115 17.30 9.07 -3.49
N ASP A 116 18.53 8.55 -3.40
CA ASP A 116 19.17 7.79 -4.48
C ASP A 116 18.46 6.44 -4.72
N ILE A 117 17.80 5.90 -3.69
CA ILE A 117 16.97 4.70 -3.78
C ILE A 117 15.65 4.94 -4.53
N GLU A 118 15.17 6.19 -4.62
CA GLU A 118 13.99 6.53 -5.44
C GLU A 118 14.21 6.09 -6.90
N ASP A 119 15.32 6.52 -7.51
CA ASP A 119 15.67 6.16 -8.89
C ASP A 119 15.87 4.65 -9.06
N THR A 120 16.51 4.00 -8.08
CA THR A 120 16.73 2.55 -8.09
C THR A 120 15.41 1.77 -8.06
N MET A 121 14.43 2.22 -7.26
CA MET A 121 13.08 1.65 -7.22
C MET A 121 12.37 1.84 -8.58
N LEU A 122 12.46 3.03 -9.17
CA LEU A 122 11.84 3.29 -10.48
C LEU A 122 12.43 2.37 -11.57
N MET A 123 13.75 2.18 -11.58
CA MET A 123 14.41 1.21 -12.45
C MET A 123 13.94 -0.23 -12.18
N ALA A 124 13.70 -0.60 -10.93
CA ALA A 124 13.18 -1.93 -10.60
C ALA A 124 11.76 -2.17 -11.17
N PHE A 125 10.89 -1.15 -11.17
CA PHE A 125 9.59 -1.21 -11.84
C PHE A 125 9.73 -1.34 -13.35
N GLU A 126 10.59 -0.55 -13.97
CA GLU A 126 10.86 -0.62 -15.41
C GLU A 126 11.35 -1.99 -15.84
N ARG A 127 12.31 -2.54 -15.09
CA ARG A 127 12.83 -3.89 -15.31
C ARG A 127 11.73 -4.94 -15.17
N ALA A 128 10.85 -4.81 -14.17
CA ALA A 128 9.73 -5.73 -14.00
C ALA A 128 8.77 -5.67 -15.21
N VAL A 129 8.39 -4.47 -15.68
CA VAL A 129 7.55 -4.30 -16.88
C VAL A 129 8.24 -4.86 -18.12
N HIS A 130 9.50 -4.52 -18.33
CA HIS A 130 10.27 -4.94 -19.49
C HIS A 130 10.44 -6.47 -19.54
N SER A 131 10.66 -7.10 -18.38
CA SER A 131 10.82 -8.56 -18.26
C SER A 131 9.58 -9.37 -18.64
N ILE A 132 8.41 -8.72 -18.73
CA ILE A 132 7.14 -9.27 -19.19
C ILE A 132 6.97 -9.08 -20.70
N GLN A 133 7.54 -8.00 -21.24
CA GLN A 133 7.44 -7.61 -22.65
C GLN A 133 8.54 -8.22 -23.53
N SER A 134 9.69 -8.58 -22.96
CA SER A 134 10.86 -9.07 -23.70
C SER A 134 11.58 -10.19 -22.95
N ASP A 135 12.03 -11.21 -23.70
CA ASP A 135 12.81 -12.35 -23.17
C ASP A 135 14.32 -12.08 -22.99
N ILE A 136 14.80 -10.85 -23.26
CA ILE A 136 16.23 -10.50 -23.17
C ILE A 136 16.68 -10.60 -21.71
N ASP A 137 17.73 -11.38 -21.48
CA ASP A 137 18.32 -11.59 -20.16
C ASP A 137 18.82 -10.26 -19.55
N ASP A 138 18.69 -10.15 -18.23
CA ASP A 138 18.89 -8.92 -17.46
C ASP A 138 20.30 -8.29 -17.57
N ASP A 139 21.30 -9.03 -18.06
CA ASP A 139 22.69 -8.57 -18.17
C ASP A 139 22.93 -7.57 -19.33
N GLU A 140 21.94 -7.32 -20.20
CA GLU A 140 22.09 -6.49 -21.40
C GLU A 140 21.37 -5.12 -21.31
N PHE A 141 20.86 -4.73 -20.14
CA PHE A 141 20.08 -3.50 -19.95
C PHE A 141 20.89 -2.21 -20.19
N GLU A 142 22.22 -2.23 -20.02
CA GLU A 142 23.06 -1.02 -20.11
C GLU A 142 23.63 -0.69 -21.49
N THR A 143 23.52 -1.57 -22.50
CA THR A 143 24.22 -1.33 -23.78
C THR A 143 23.42 -1.79 -25.00
N LEU A 144 22.50 -0.96 -25.54
CA LEU A 144 22.34 -0.70 -26.98
C LEU A 144 21.11 0.20 -27.29
N PRO A 145 21.20 1.15 -28.24
CA PRO A 145 20.03 1.86 -28.74
C PRO A 145 19.13 0.93 -29.58
N ARG A 146 17.87 0.77 -29.19
CA ARG A 146 16.87 -0.08 -29.89
C ARG A 146 16.11 0.69 -30.97
N ARG A 147 15.78 -0.01 -32.07
CA ARG A 147 15.01 0.55 -33.21
C ARG A 147 13.52 0.45 -32.93
N LEU A 148 12.74 1.42 -33.43
CA LEU A 148 11.28 1.50 -33.26
C LEU A 148 10.51 0.25 -33.75
N ASP A 149 11.12 -0.56 -34.62
CA ASP A 149 10.48 -1.71 -35.27
C ASP A 149 10.39 -2.97 -34.37
N ASP A 150 11.08 -3.01 -33.23
CA ASP A 150 11.07 -4.17 -32.32
C ASP A 150 9.83 -4.24 -31.39
N LEU A 151 9.05 -3.16 -31.31
CA LEU A 151 7.84 -3.04 -30.48
C LEU A 151 6.61 -3.79 -31.04
N ALA A 152 6.72 -4.40 -32.23
CA ALA A 152 5.58 -4.92 -32.99
C ALA A 152 5.49 -6.46 -33.05
N LYS A 153 6.15 -7.20 -32.16
CA LYS A 153 5.95 -8.66 -32.04
C LYS A 153 5.03 -8.99 -30.87
N GLY A 154 3.87 -9.57 -31.20
CA GLY A 154 2.88 -10.00 -30.20
C GLY A 154 3.43 -11.06 -29.24
N SER A 155 3.30 -10.77 -27.94
CA SER A 155 3.24 -11.69 -26.80
C SER A 155 4.26 -12.84 -26.78
N GLU A 156 5.53 -12.54 -26.49
CA GLU A 156 6.54 -13.53 -26.02
C GLU A 156 6.12 -14.20 -24.69
N LEU A 157 5.25 -13.54 -23.90
CA LEU A 157 4.76 -14.03 -22.62
C LEU A 157 3.95 -15.34 -22.74
N SER A 158 3.10 -15.50 -23.76
CA SER A 158 2.31 -16.73 -23.91
C SER A 158 3.14 -17.96 -24.32
N SER A 159 4.35 -17.74 -24.84
CA SER A 159 5.31 -18.79 -25.19
C SER A 159 6.27 -19.17 -24.05
N MET A 160 6.37 -18.37 -22.98
CA MET A 160 7.35 -18.65 -21.93
C MET A 160 6.97 -19.88 -21.08
N PRO A 161 7.97 -20.62 -20.55
CA PRO A 161 7.72 -21.67 -19.57
C PRO A 161 7.03 -21.14 -18.30
N PHE A 162 6.21 -21.98 -17.66
CA PHE A 162 5.45 -21.57 -16.47
C PHE A 162 6.34 -21.16 -15.28
N TRP A 163 7.52 -21.77 -15.14
CA TRP A 163 8.47 -21.38 -14.08
C TRP A 163 9.00 -19.96 -14.30
N LYS A 164 9.25 -19.54 -15.54
CA LYS A 164 9.69 -18.17 -15.87
C LYS A 164 8.57 -17.17 -15.57
N LEU A 165 7.32 -17.52 -15.87
CA LEU A 165 6.15 -16.73 -15.46
C LEU A 165 6.05 -16.61 -13.93
N LEU A 166 6.32 -17.69 -13.19
CA LEU A 166 6.32 -17.71 -11.73
C LEU A 166 7.41 -16.82 -11.13
N GLU A 167 8.59 -16.77 -11.76
CA GLU A 167 9.67 -15.86 -11.40
C GLU A 167 9.25 -14.40 -11.63
N ARG A 168 8.63 -14.07 -12.78
CA ARG A 168 8.12 -12.71 -13.03
C ARG A 168 7.09 -12.28 -11.99
N VAL A 169 6.11 -13.14 -11.68
CA VAL A 169 5.13 -12.88 -10.61
C VAL A 169 5.83 -12.72 -9.26
N THR A 170 6.80 -13.57 -8.96
CA THR A 170 7.52 -13.52 -7.67
C THR A 170 8.31 -12.22 -7.53
N TYR A 171 8.99 -11.77 -8.59
CA TYR A 171 9.70 -10.50 -8.61
C TYR A 171 8.74 -9.30 -8.45
N THR A 172 7.62 -9.28 -9.18
CA THR A 172 6.57 -8.27 -9.00
C THR A 172 6.04 -8.21 -7.56
N VAL A 173 5.81 -9.38 -6.95
CA VAL A 173 5.33 -9.48 -5.57
C VAL A 173 6.38 -9.00 -4.57
N ASP A 174 7.64 -9.36 -4.79
CA ASP A 174 8.74 -8.98 -3.91
C ASP A 174 8.96 -7.46 -3.88
N ILE A 175 9.03 -6.81 -5.04
CA ILE A 175 9.17 -5.35 -5.12
C ILE A 175 7.99 -4.66 -4.42
N ALA A 176 6.76 -5.06 -4.75
CA ALA A 176 5.56 -4.42 -4.21
C ALA A 176 5.44 -4.60 -2.68
N ALA A 177 5.70 -5.81 -2.18
CA ALA A 177 5.59 -6.13 -0.76
C ALA A 177 6.69 -5.46 0.07
N SER A 178 7.94 -5.49 -0.42
CA SER A 178 9.08 -4.85 0.25
C SER A 178 8.90 -3.34 0.33
N LEU A 179 8.40 -2.71 -0.74
CA LEU A 179 8.08 -1.29 -0.74
C LEU A 179 6.97 -0.95 0.24
N LEU A 180 5.86 -1.70 0.24
CA LEU A 180 4.79 -1.48 1.21
C LEU A 180 5.31 -1.63 2.65
N ALA A 181 6.06 -2.69 2.94
CA ALA A 181 6.58 -2.94 4.27
C ALA A 181 7.46 -1.78 4.77
N PHE A 182 8.27 -1.21 3.89
CA PHE A 182 9.07 -0.03 4.24
C PHE A 182 8.19 1.21 4.50
N PHE A 183 7.18 1.47 3.67
CA PHE A 183 6.24 2.58 3.86
C PHE A 183 5.39 2.45 5.14
N GLU A 184 4.99 1.24 5.50
CA GLU A 184 4.25 0.98 6.74
C GLU A 184 5.13 1.19 7.98
N VAL A 185 6.40 0.78 7.93
CA VAL A 185 7.34 0.92 9.06
C VAL A 185 7.89 2.33 9.20
N TYR A 186 8.13 3.05 8.09
CA TYR A 186 8.72 4.38 8.09
C TYR A 186 7.93 5.36 7.21
N PRO A 187 6.70 5.77 7.61
CA PRO A 187 5.83 6.59 6.76
C PRO A 187 6.43 7.95 6.34
N ALA A 188 7.44 8.43 7.06
CA ALA A 188 8.18 9.64 6.70
C ALA A 188 8.86 9.56 5.32
N VAL A 189 9.09 8.35 4.75
CA VAL A 189 9.58 8.21 3.37
C VAL A 189 8.66 8.90 2.36
N ALA A 190 7.35 8.97 2.62
CA ALA A 190 6.41 9.60 1.70
C ALA A 190 6.72 11.09 1.44
N LYS A 191 7.39 11.77 2.37
CA LYS A 191 7.85 13.16 2.21
C LYS A 191 9.22 13.28 1.56
N ILE A 192 9.98 12.18 1.50
CA ILE A 192 11.29 12.10 0.87
C ILE A 192 11.12 11.74 -0.61
N PHE A 193 10.23 10.78 -0.90
CA PHE A 193 9.91 10.37 -2.26
C PHE A 193 9.03 11.40 -2.96
N THR A 194 9.36 11.69 -4.21
CA THR A 194 8.66 12.73 -4.98
C THR A 194 7.32 12.20 -5.50
N LEU A 195 6.20 12.60 -4.88
CA LEU A 195 4.85 12.15 -5.28
C LEU A 195 4.55 12.36 -6.77
N GLY A 196 4.92 13.52 -7.32
CA GLY A 196 4.73 13.84 -8.75
C GLY A 196 5.49 12.91 -9.71
N THR A 197 6.59 12.30 -9.26
CA THR A 197 7.39 11.36 -10.05
C THR A 197 6.97 9.93 -9.77
N VAL A 198 6.99 9.51 -8.50
CA VAL A 198 6.74 8.12 -8.10
C VAL A 198 5.27 7.73 -8.28
N GLY A 199 4.33 8.64 -8.03
CA GLY A 199 2.89 8.37 -8.12
C GLY A 199 2.46 7.85 -9.50
N PRO A 200 2.70 8.61 -10.58
CA PRO A 200 2.41 8.15 -11.95
C PRO A 200 3.16 6.87 -12.34
N ARG A 201 4.41 6.69 -11.90
CA ARG A 201 5.19 5.48 -12.18
C ARG A 201 4.65 4.24 -11.49
N LEU A 202 4.08 4.36 -10.28
CA LEU A 202 3.35 3.27 -9.61
C LEU A 202 2.10 2.89 -10.40
N ALA A 203 1.36 3.88 -10.93
CA ALA A 203 0.17 3.65 -11.74
C ALA A 203 0.50 2.93 -13.06
N GLU A 204 1.54 3.38 -13.75
CA GLU A 204 2.01 2.77 -15.00
C GLU A 204 2.54 1.34 -14.77
N PHE A 205 3.35 1.15 -13.72
CA PHE A 205 3.81 -0.18 -13.31
C PHE A 205 2.62 -1.11 -13.08
N PHE A 206 1.57 -0.61 -12.42
CA PHE A 206 0.39 -1.39 -12.13
C PHE A 206 -0.34 -1.82 -13.41
N ASP A 207 -0.66 -0.88 -14.30
CA ASP A 207 -1.42 -1.15 -15.53
C ASP A 207 -0.65 -2.00 -16.54
N SER A 208 0.67 -1.82 -16.60
CA SER A 208 1.53 -2.58 -17.51
C SER A 208 1.83 -4.00 -17.03
N THR A 209 1.68 -4.28 -15.73
CA THR A 209 2.12 -5.54 -15.11
C THR A 209 0.95 -6.44 -14.73
N PHE A 210 0.03 -5.96 -13.89
CA PHE A 210 -0.93 -6.85 -13.23
C PHE A 210 -2.01 -7.41 -14.15
N PRO A 211 -2.62 -6.64 -15.07
CA PRO A 211 -3.59 -7.17 -16.03
C PRO A 211 -2.98 -8.27 -16.90
N VAL A 212 -1.77 -8.02 -17.43
CA VAL A 212 -1.05 -8.91 -18.34
C VAL A 212 -0.69 -10.24 -17.64
N LEU A 213 -0.08 -10.17 -16.45
CA LEU A 213 0.25 -11.37 -15.67
C LEU A 213 -1.01 -12.15 -15.27
N LYS A 214 -2.09 -11.47 -14.89
CA LYS A 214 -3.36 -12.11 -14.53
C LYS A 214 -3.96 -12.86 -15.71
N GLU A 215 -4.01 -12.24 -16.88
CA GLU A 215 -4.55 -12.85 -18.09
C GLU A 215 -3.75 -14.11 -18.46
N GLU A 216 -2.42 -14.01 -18.44
CA GLU A 216 -1.55 -15.12 -18.76
C GLU A 216 -1.67 -16.28 -17.75
N LEU A 217 -1.77 -15.98 -16.45
CA LEU A 217 -2.01 -17.00 -15.42
C LEU A 217 -3.34 -17.74 -15.66
N VAL A 218 -4.41 -17.01 -15.99
CA VAL A 218 -5.72 -17.61 -16.31
C VAL A 218 -5.62 -18.48 -17.57
N ARG A 219 -4.90 -18.03 -18.60
CA ARG A 219 -4.65 -18.80 -19.82
C ARG A 219 -3.89 -20.09 -19.53
N CYS A 220 -2.80 -20.02 -18.77
CA CYS A 220 -2.01 -21.17 -18.36
C CYS A 220 -2.81 -22.18 -17.53
N ASN A 221 -3.68 -21.72 -16.62
CA ASN A 221 -4.49 -22.60 -15.79
C ASN A 221 -5.43 -23.47 -16.63
N LYS A 222 -6.09 -22.86 -17.63
CA LYS A 222 -6.98 -23.56 -18.57
C LYS A 222 -6.27 -24.68 -19.35
N LEU A 223 -4.95 -24.58 -19.55
CA LEU A 223 -4.17 -25.56 -20.32
C LEU A 223 -3.57 -26.68 -19.47
N LYS A 224 -3.08 -26.37 -18.26
CA LYS A 224 -2.25 -27.27 -17.46
C LYS A 224 -2.96 -27.90 -16.26
N SER A 225 -4.07 -27.32 -15.82
CA SER A 225 -4.94 -27.85 -14.74
C SER A 225 -4.18 -28.21 -13.45
N PHE A 226 -3.63 -27.20 -12.77
CA PHE A 226 -3.08 -27.37 -11.41
C PHE A 226 -3.60 -26.29 -10.45
N GLU A 227 -4.91 -26.33 -10.20
CA GLU A 227 -5.69 -25.29 -9.54
C GLU A 227 -5.08 -24.76 -8.21
N PRO A 228 -4.51 -25.58 -7.31
CA PRO A 228 -3.96 -25.09 -6.05
C PRO A 228 -2.82 -24.07 -6.24
N VAL A 229 -1.90 -24.32 -7.19
CA VAL A 229 -0.80 -23.39 -7.46
C VAL A 229 -1.29 -22.14 -8.17
N PHE A 230 -2.19 -22.28 -9.15
CA PHE A 230 -2.74 -21.10 -9.83
C PHE A 230 -3.51 -20.19 -8.87
N THR A 231 -4.29 -20.77 -7.96
CA THR A 231 -4.99 -20.04 -6.90
C THR A 231 -3.99 -19.33 -5.99
N MET A 232 -2.96 -20.03 -5.51
CA MET A 232 -1.91 -19.43 -4.67
C MET A 232 -1.20 -18.27 -5.36
N VAL A 233 -0.77 -18.44 -6.62
CA VAL A 233 -0.07 -17.40 -7.40
C VAL A 233 -1.00 -16.21 -7.68
N LYS A 234 -2.28 -16.45 -7.97
CA LYS A 234 -3.28 -15.39 -8.16
C LYS A 234 -3.53 -14.60 -6.88
N LYS A 235 -3.61 -15.25 -5.71
CA LYS A 235 -3.73 -14.57 -4.41
C LYS A 235 -2.50 -13.67 -4.15
N ARG A 236 -1.29 -14.16 -4.41
CA ARG A 236 -0.05 -13.36 -4.29
C ARG A 236 -0.04 -12.16 -5.22
N LEU A 237 -0.43 -12.34 -6.48
CA LEU A 237 -0.52 -11.24 -7.44
C LEU A 237 -1.55 -10.20 -6.99
N SER A 238 -2.69 -10.62 -6.43
CA SER A 238 -3.70 -9.73 -5.85
C SER A 238 -3.20 -8.99 -4.61
N TYR A 239 -2.41 -9.64 -3.77
CA TYR A 239 -1.73 -9.00 -2.64
C TYR A 239 -0.77 -7.90 -3.12
N ALA A 240 0.05 -8.18 -4.14
CA ALA A 240 0.96 -7.21 -4.71
C ALA A 240 0.24 -5.99 -5.32
N LYS A 241 -0.90 -6.20 -5.99
CA LYS A 241 -1.78 -5.09 -6.43
C LYS A 241 -2.16 -4.18 -5.27
N THR A 242 -2.60 -4.77 -4.17
CA THR A 242 -3.00 -4.05 -2.96
C THR A 242 -1.83 -3.29 -2.35
N CYS A 243 -0.63 -3.87 -2.40
CA CYS A 243 0.59 -3.21 -1.92
C CYS A 243 0.87 -1.90 -2.67
N ILE A 244 0.84 -1.93 -4.00
CA ILE A 244 1.06 -0.73 -4.83
C ILE A 244 0.02 0.35 -4.55
N LEU A 245 -1.26 -0.02 -4.43
CA LEU A 245 -2.34 0.93 -4.11
C LEU A 245 -2.15 1.57 -2.73
N LYS A 246 -1.73 0.79 -1.73
CA LYS A 246 -1.44 1.28 -0.38
C LYS A 246 -0.21 2.20 -0.35
N VAL A 247 0.85 1.89 -1.09
CA VAL A 247 2.02 2.77 -1.22
C VAL A 247 1.60 4.11 -1.82
N PHE A 248 0.87 4.09 -2.95
CA PHE A 248 0.35 5.31 -3.56
C PHE A 248 -0.52 6.10 -2.59
N ARG A 249 -1.45 5.45 -1.88
CA ARG A 249 -2.28 6.11 -0.86
C ARG A 249 -1.44 6.72 0.26
N SER A 250 -0.44 6.02 0.77
CA SER A 250 0.45 6.53 1.82
C SER A 250 1.18 7.79 1.35
N MET A 251 1.69 7.79 0.12
CA MET A 251 2.30 8.98 -0.48
C MET A 251 1.33 10.14 -0.58
N LEU A 252 0.12 9.92 -1.13
CA LEU A 252 -0.90 10.94 -1.26
C LEU A 252 -1.35 11.49 0.11
N GLN A 253 -1.48 10.59 1.09
CA GLN A 253 -1.87 10.92 2.45
C GLN A 253 -0.86 11.87 3.11
N HIS A 254 0.43 11.53 3.09
CA HIS A 254 1.44 12.32 3.80
C HIS A 254 1.88 13.58 3.05
N SER A 255 1.82 13.57 1.72
CA SER A 255 2.26 14.69 0.89
C SER A 255 1.16 15.72 0.63
N CYS A 256 -0.11 15.31 0.63
CA CYS A 256 -1.24 16.20 0.33
C CYS A 256 -2.32 16.19 1.41
N LEU A 257 -2.93 15.03 1.69
CA LEU A 257 -4.19 14.98 2.44
C LEU A 257 -4.04 15.32 3.93
N GLN A 258 -2.96 14.86 4.57
CA GLN A 258 -2.66 15.17 5.97
C GLN A 258 -2.39 16.67 6.15
N PRO A 259 -1.49 17.32 5.39
CA PRO A 259 -1.33 18.77 5.44
C PRO A 259 -2.66 19.52 5.24
N LEU A 260 -3.48 19.10 4.27
CA LEU A 260 -4.80 19.70 4.03
C LEU A 260 -5.74 19.53 5.23
N THR A 261 -5.73 18.38 5.88
CA THR A 261 -6.54 18.12 7.08
C THR A 261 -6.10 19.00 8.25
N GLU A 262 -4.79 19.13 8.48
CA GLU A 262 -4.21 19.98 9.52
C GLU A 262 -4.57 21.45 9.29
N LEU A 263 -4.41 21.95 8.06
CA LEU A 263 -4.82 23.31 7.68
C LEU A 263 -6.33 23.52 7.84
N GLY A 264 -7.15 22.54 7.45
CA GLY A 264 -8.62 22.65 7.55
C GLY A 264 -9.10 22.85 8.98
N GLN A 265 -8.38 22.29 9.97
CA GLN A 265 -8.68 22.43 11.39
C GLN A 265 -8.26 23.78 11.96
N GLU A 266 -7.15 24.35 11.49
CA GLU A 266 -6.58 25.60 12.00
C GLU A 266 -7.21 26.88 11.38
N LYS A 267 -7.97 26.74 10.27
CA LYS A 267 -8.59 27.83 9.48
C LYS A 267 -7.65 28.91 8.85
N PRO A 268 -6.35 28.68 8.59
CA PRO A 268 -5.59 29.59 7.74
C PRO A 268 -6.08 29.50 6.29
N THR A 269 -6.20 30.64 5.62
CA THR A 269 -6.60 30.73 4.21
C THR A 269 -5.39 30.98 3.31
N GLY A 270 -5.26 30.22 2.22
CA GLY A 270 -4.28 30.40 1.16
C GLY A 270 -3.04 29.49 1.21
N GLN A 271 -2.86 28.67 2.25
CA GLN A 271 -1.73 27.74 2.37
C GLN A 271 -2.04 26.33 1.82
N GLU A 272 -3.31 26.06 1.54
CA GLU A 272 -3.81 24.79 1.01
C GLU A 272 -3.50 24.58 -0.47
N LEU A 273 -3.30 25.66 -1.23
CA LEU A 273 -3.21 25.61 -2.70
C LEU A 273 -2.14 24.64 -3.22
N PRO A 274 -0.88 24.65 -2.74
CA PRO A 274 0.14 23.74 -3.26
C PRO A 274 -0.23 22.27 -3.08
N TYR A 275 -0.88 21.91 -1.97
CA TYR A 275 -1.31 20.55 -1.67
C TYR A 275 -2.51 20.13 -2.52
N LEU A 276 -3.46 21.04 -2.76
CA LEU A 276 -4.58 20.80 -3.67
C LEU A 276 -4.08 20.63 -5.11
N GLU A 277 -3.20 21.52 -5.57
CA GLU A 277 -2.61 21.45 -6.90
C GLU A 277 -1.87 20.13 -7.12
N SER A 278 -1.02 19.75 -6.16
CA SER A 278 -0.29 18.48 -6.20
C SER A 278 -1.23 17.27 -6.20
N PHE A 279 -2.28 17.25 -5.36
CA PHE A 279 -3.29 16.18 -5.36
C PHE A 279 -3.93 16.01 -6.74
N PHE A 280 -4.47 17.09 -7.31
CA PHE A 280 -5.16 17.02 -8.58
C PHE A 280 -4.22 16.71 -9.74
N GLU A 281 -3.00 17.26 -9.74
CA GLU A 281 -1.99 16.96 -10.75
C GLU A 281 -1.66 15.47 -10.78
N VAL A 282 -1.37 14.88 -9.60
CA VAL A 282 -0.99 13.47 -9.50
C VAL A 282 -2.15 12.57 -9.89
N ILE A 283 -3.37 12.84 -9.41
CA ILE A 283 -4.56 12.06 -9.80
C ILE A 283 -4.79 12.16 -11.31
N CYS A 284 -4.69 13.35 -11.90
CA CYS A 284 -4.83 13.55 -13.35
C CYS A 284 -3.78 12.75 -14.15
N ASN A 285 -2.52 12.75 -13.70
CA ASN A 285 -1.44 12.00 -14.35
C ASN A 285 -1.66 10.48 -14.29
N CYS A 286 -2.46 9.99 -13.34
CA CYS A 286 -2.82 8.58 -13.26
C CYS A 286 -4.07 8.20 -14.08
N LEU A 287 -4.86 9.16 -14.60
CA LEU A 287 -6.15 8.88 -15.29
C LEU A 287 -6.00 8.05 -16.57
N THR A 288 -4.82 8.02 -17.19
CA THR A 288 -4.53 7.19 -18.36
C THR A 288 -4.40 5.70 -18.01
N GLU A 289 -4.04 5.40 -16.76
CA GLU A 289 -3.82 4.05 -16.23
C GLU A 289 -5.13 3.49 -15.68
N LYS A 290 -5.95 2.99 -16.61
CA LYS A 290 -7.35 2.62 -16.40
C LYS A 290 -7.54 1.56 -15.31
N HIS A 291 -6.70 0.52 -15.27
CA HIS A 291 -6.89 -0.57 -14.30
C HIS A 291 -6.47 -0.15 -12.89
N PHE A 292 -5.45 0.71 -12.79
CA PHE A 292 -4.95 1.31 -11.58
C PHE A 292 -6.01 2.22 -10.99
N ILE A 293 -6.50 3.20 -11.76
CA ILE A 293 -7.54 4.12 -11.28
C ILE A 293 -8.81 3.38 -10.90
N PHE A 294 -9.22 2.38 -11.69
CA PHE A 294 -10.37 1.54 -11.34
C PHE A 294 -10.17 0.82 -10.00
N ALA A 295 -9.00 0.23 -9.76
CA ALA A 295 -8.72 -0.47 -8.51
C ALA A 295 -8.51 0.49 -7.33
N TYR A 296 -7.88 1.63 -7.57
CA TYR A 296 -7.69 2.68 -6.57
C TYR A 296 -9.03 3.25 -6.10
N GLN A 297 -9.91 3.60 -7.04
CA GLN A 297 -11.25 4.11 -6.76
C GLN A 297 -12.09 3.15 -5.90
N GLN A 298 -11.89 1.84 -6.02
CA GLN A 298 -12.59 0.84 -5.22
C GLN A 298 -12.13 0.81 -3.76
N LEU A 299 -10.87 1.16 -3.49
CA LEU A 299 -10.29 1.13 -2.14
C LEU A 299 -10.28 2.51 -1.47
N TYR A 300 -10.11 3.56 -2.26
CA TYR A 300 -9.93 4.95 -1.85
C TYR A 300 -10.74 5.85 -2.78
N PRO A 301 -12.07 5.98 -2.55
CA PRO A 301 -12.93 6.77 -3.44
C PRO A 301 -12.48 8.24 -3.51
N VAL A 302 -12.13 8.71 -4.70
CA VAL A 302 -11.54 10.05 -4.91
C VAL A 302 -12.52 11.17 -4.53
N GLU A 303 -13.82 10.94 -4.71
CA GLU A 303 -14.88 11.86 -4.31
C GLU A 303 -14.97 12.09 -2.80
N GLU A 304 -14.50 11.14 -1.97
CA GLU A 304 -14.47 11.32 -0.52
C GLU A 304 -13.37 12.31 -0.12
N ASP A 305 -12.18 12.17 -0.71
CA ASP A 305 -11.07 13.13 -0.51
C ASP A 305 -11.47 14.53 -1.01
N ILE A 306 -12.12 14.62 -2.19
CA ILE A 306 -12.62 15.90 -2.73
C ILE A 306 -13.72 16.49 -1.82
N GLY A 307 -14.64 15.66 -1.33
CA GLY A 307 -15.68 16.08 -0.41
C GLY A 307 -15.11 16.64 0.90
N MET A 308 -14.00 16.09 1.39
CA MET A 308 -13.28 16.64 2.54
C MET A 308 -12.76 18.07 2.28
N PHE A 309 -12.24 18.36 1.08
CA PHE A 309 -11.80 19.71 0.75
C PHE A 309 -12.96 20.73 0.81
N GLU A 310 -14.15 20.32 0.38
CA GLU A 310 -15.36 21.15 0.46
C GLU A 310 -15.80 21.40 1.90
N GLN A 311 -15.71 20.38 2.77
CA GLN A 311 -16.03 20.50 4.20
C GLN A 311 -15.15 21.53 4.90
N PHE A 312 -13.86 21.59 4.54
CA PHE A 312 -12.93 22.60 5.04
C PHE A 312 -13.05 23.97 4.35
N ASN A 313 -14.00 24.14 3.41
CA ASN A 313 -14.18 25.35 2.60
C ASN A 313 -12.96 25.74 1.76
N PHE A 314 -12.15 24.76 1.35
CA PHE A 314 -11.08 25.02 0.40
C PHE A 314 -11.66 25.33 -0.98
N PHE A 315 -11.06 26.31 -1.66
CA PHE A 315 -11.49 26.66 -3.01
C PHE A 315 -10.91 25.66 -4.00
N VAL A 316 -11.80 24.86 -4.59
CA VAL A 316 -11.47 23.94 -5.69
C VAL A 316 -12.36 24.26 -6.87
N ASP A 317 -11.74 24.50 -8.02
CA ASP A 317 -12.46 24.76 -9.26
C ASP A 317 -13.33 23.56 -9.69
N ASN A 318 -14.62 23.80 -9.92
CA ASN A 318 -15.57 22.74 -10.28
C ASN A 318 -15.22 22.07 -11.61
N THR A 319 -14.57 22.76 -12.55
CA THR A 319 -14.17 22.17 -13.84
C THR A 319 -13.10 21.10 -13.62
N ARG A 320 -12.14 21.34 -12.72
CA ARG A 320 -11.13 20.35 -12.33
C ARG A 320 -11.76 19.13 -11.66
N VAL A 321 -12.67 19.35 -10.71
CA VAL A 321 -13.41 18.26 -10.04
C VAL A 321 -14.20 17.44 -11.05
N LEU A 322 -14.97 18.12 -11.91
CA LEU A 322 -15.78 17.46 -12.93
C LEU A 322 -14.91 16.63 -13.88
N TYR A 323 -13.79 17.18 -14.35
CA TYR A 323 -12.86 16.46 -15.21
C TYR A 323 -12.36 15.16 -14.58
N VAL A 324 -11.92 15.20 -13.32
CA VAL A 324 -11.43 14.01 -12.61
C VAL A 324 -12.55 12.99 -12.44
N LEU A 325 -13.68 13.37 -11.84
CA LEU A 325 -14.76 12.42 -11.54
C LEU A 325 -15.39 11.83 -12.80
N GLN A 326 -15.59 12.66 -13.83
CA GLN A 326 -16.08 12.20 -15.13
C GLN A 326 -15.09 11.22 -15.79
N SER A 327 -13.79 11.49 -15.72
CA SER A 327 -12.78 10.59 -16.28
C SER A 327 -12.79 9.24 -15.59
N ILE A 328 -12.92 9.20 -14.26
CA ILE A 328 -13.05 7.95 -13.50
C ILE A 328 -14.34 7.21 -13.90
N CYS A 329 -15.48 7.90 -14.03
CA CYS A 329 -16.71 7.29 -14.55
C CYS A 329 -16.52 6.69 -15.95
N MET A 330 -15.82 7.39 -16.84
CA MET A 330 -15.51 6.88 -18.18
C MET A 330 -14.59 5.66 -18.15
N VAL A 331 -13.67 5.56 -17.18
CA VAL A 331 -12.86 4.36 -16.95
C VAL A 331 -13.75 3.16 -16.59
N TYR A 332 -14.70 3.33 -15.67
CA TYR A 332 -15.66 2.27 -15.32
C TYR A 332 -16.44 1.79 -16.55
N VAL A 333 -17.03 2.73 -17.31
CA VAL A 333 -17.80 2.41 -18.52
C VAL A 333 -16.91 1.73 -19.56
N GLY A 334 -15.67 2.20 -19.75
CA GLY A 334 -14.70 1.62 -20.68
C GLY A 334 -14.28 0.20 -20.31
N LEU A 335 -14.33 -0.16 -19.02
CA LEU A 335 -14.10 -1.52 -18.52
C LEU A 335 -15.38 -2.36 -18.43
N GLY A 336 -16.51 -1.85 -18.93
CA GLY A 336 -17.81 -2.54 -18.91
C GLY A 336 -18.47 -2.60 -17.52
N CYS A 337 -18.02 -1.76 -16.59
CA CYS A 337 -18.56 -1.67 -15.24
C CYS A 337 -19.47 -0.44 -15.08
N THR A 338 -20.46 -0.54 -14.20
CA THR A 338 -21.28 0.62 -13.82
C THR A 338 -20.53 1.45 -12.77
N PRO A 339 -20.40 2.77 -12.95
CA PRO A 339 -19.81 3.64 -11.92
C PRO A 339 -20.59 3.54 -10.60
N PRO A 340 -19.92 3.63 -9.44
CA PRO A 340 -20.60 3.70 -8.15
C PRO A 340 -21.57 4.88 -8.06
N THR A 341 -22.65 4.72 -7.28
CA THR A 341 -23.70 5.73 -7.16
C THR A 341 -23.19 7.02 -6.52
N ASN A 342 -22.35 6.91 -5.50
CA ASN A 342 -21.67 8.04 -4.86
C ASN A 342 -20.79 8.81 -5.85
N LEU A 343 -19.98 8.10 -6.65
CA LEU A 343 -19.16 8.72 -7.70
C LEU A 343 -20.00 9.47 -8.74
N SER A 344 -21.07 8.83 -9.25
CA SER A 344 -21.98 9.44 -10.23
C SER A 344 -22.67 10.69 -9.66
N THR A 345 -23.10 10.62 -8.39
CA THR A 345 -23.73 11.75 -7.69
C THR A 345 -22.76 12.92 -7.52
N ALA A 346 -21.51 12.64 -7.14
CA ALA A 346 -20.47 13.65 -7.00
C ALA A 346 -20.14 14.31 -8.34
N GLN A 347 -20.07 13.53 -9.43
CA GLN A 347 -19.91 14.05 -10.78
C GLN A 347 -21.06 14.99 -11.17
N ASP A 348 -22.31 14.58 -10.95
CA ASP A 348 -23.49 15.39 -11.26
C ASP A 348 -23.51 16.71 -10.48
N LEU A 349 -23.09 16.69 -9.22
CA LEU A 349 -22.95 17.89 -8.40
C LEU A 349 -21.89 18.85 -8.97
N ALA A 350 -20.77 18.31 -9.47
CA ALA A 350 -19.70 19.11 -10.07
C ALA A 350 -20.10 19.77 -11.41
N THR A 351 -21.12 19.27 -12.12
CA THR A 351 -21.65 19.93 -13.33
C THR A 351 -22.38 21.23 -13.05
N LYS A 352 -22.82 21.45 -11.81
CA LYS A 352 -23.56 22.65 -11.41
C LYS A 352 -22.55 23.69 -10.91
N PRO A 353 -22.54 24.92 -11.45
CA PRO A 353 -21.68 25.97 -10.92
C PRO A 353 -22.07 26.26 -9.46
N LYS A 354 -21.13 26.08 -8.54
CA LYS A 354 -21.28 26.58 -7.17
C LYS A 354 -21.44 28.09 -7.26
N VAL A 355 -22.59 28.60 -6.80
CA VAL A 355 -22.83 30.04 -6.68
C VAL A 355 -21.68 30.62 -5.86
N GLU A 356 -20.91 31.54 -6.46
CA GLU A 356 -19.74 32.17 -5.85
C GLU A 356 -20.09 32.64 -4.44
N LYS A 357 -19.48 32.04 -3.40
CA LYS A 357 -19.42 32.68 -2.08
C LYS A 357 -18.60 33.94 -2.28
N LYS A 358 -19.28 35.10 -2.36
CA LYS A 358 -18.64 36.42 -2.44
C LYS A 358 -17.51 36.53 -1.42
N ILE A 359 -16.34 36.91 -1.91
CA ILE A 359 -15.21 37.43 -1.13
C ILE A 359 -15.78 38.51 -0.17
N PRO A 360 -15.56 38.43 1.16
CA PRO A 360 -16.18 39.38 2.08
C PRO A 360 -15.52 40.75 1.94
N SER A 361 -16.25 41.72 1.37
CA SER A 361 -15.93 43.13 1.48
C SER A 361 -16.32 43.65 2.87
N PHE A 362 -15.42 44.45 3.44
CA PHE A 362 -15.64 45.18 4.69
C PHE A 362 -16.78 46.21 4.52
N HIS A 363 -17.90 46.04 5.22
CA HIS A 363 -18.55 47.13 5.96
C HIS A 363 -19.73 46.68 6.85
N ASN A 364 -19.61 47.09 8.11
CA ASN A 364 -20.59 47.59 9.08
C ASN A 364 -21.93 46.90 9.36
N ALA A 365 -22.02 46.53 10.64
CA ALA A 365 -23.16 46.21 11.47
C ALA A 365 -24.42 47.08 11.28
N SER A 366 -25.59 46.44 11.39
CA SER A 366 -26.70 46.90 12.24
C SER A 366 -27.74 45.79 12.47
N ASN A 367 -27.88 45.42 13.75
CA ASN A 367 -29.11 45.16 14.52
C ASN A 367 -30.41 44.72 13.81
N ASN A 368 -31.00 43.58 14.21
CA ASN A 368 -32.03 43.49 15.26
C ASN A 368 -32.76 42.11 15.28
N ASN A 369 -32.61 41.43 16.43
CA ASN A 369 -33.64 40.96 17.38
C ASN A 369 -34.81 40.02 17.03
N ALA A 370 -35.15 39.22 18.07
CA ALA A 370 -36.33 38.37 18.33
C ALA A 370 -36.45 37.06 17.53
N GLY A 371 -36.82 35.89 18.07
CA GLY A 371 -37.34 35.44 19.38
C GLY A 371 -37.94 34.04 19.15
N SER A 372 -37.63 33.01 19.95
CA SER A 372 -38.54 32.28 20.87
C SER A 372 -37.86 30.92 21.16
N GLY A 373 -37.64 30.50 22.42
CA GLY A 373 -38.57 29.70 23.25
C GLY A 373 -38.73 28.27 22.69
N SER A 374 -38.49 27.13 23.37
CA SER A 374 -38.41 26.79 24.80
C SER A 374 -37.94 25.32 24.95
N ARG A 375 -37.10 25.05 25.99
CA ARG A 375 -37.17 23.96 27.01
C ARG A 375 -37.34 22.47 26.63
N GLU A 376 -36.35 21.62 26.93
CA GLU A 376 -36.21 20.71 28.13
C GLU A 376 -36.87 19.33 27.84
N GLU A 377 -36.41 18.12 28.19
CA GLU A 377 -35.50 17.51 29.18
C GLU A 377 -35.19 16.06 28.66
N GLY A 378 -34.03 15.44 28.95
CA GLY A 378 -33.86 14.38 29.98
C GLY A 378 -34.37 12.98 29.52
N ALA A 379 -33.77 11.80 29.73
CA ALA A 379 -32.72 11.34 30.65
C ALA A 379 -32.25 9.92 30.24
N CYS A 380 -31.23 9.43 30.94
CA CYS A 380 -30.40 8.23 30.74
C CYS A 380 -31.00 6.90 31.26
N GLY A 381 -30.32 5.80 30.91
CA GLY A 381 -30.27 4.52 31.66
C GLY A 381 -30.95 3.35 30.94
N GLY A 382 -30.46 2.12 30.86
CA GLY A 382 -29.28 1.41 31.40
C GLY A 382 -29.30 -0.03 30.83
N GLY A 383 -28.18 -0.76 30.90
CA GLY A 383 -28.11 -2.19 30.52
C GLY A 383 -28.73 -3.14 31.58
N PRO A 384 -28.38 -4.44 31.67
CA PRO A 384 -27.61 -5.32 30.77
C PRO A 384 -28.30 -6.71 30.55
N SER A 385 -27.55 -7.67 29.96
CA SER A 385 -27.57 -9.14 30.14
C SER A 385 -28.28 -10.10 29.14
N THR A 386 -27.42 -10.83 28.41
CA THR A 386 -27.31 -12.30 28.18
C THR A 386 -28.47 -13.13 27.59
N SER A 387 -28.27 -13.66 26.37
CA SER A 387 -28.23 -15.11 26.01
C SER A 387 -28.47 -15.33 24.50
N SER A 388 -27.46 -15.67 23.68
CA SER A 388 -27.71 -16.00 22.25
C SER A 388 -26.68 -16.92 21.55
N GLY A 389 -25.88 -17.70 22.28
CA GLY A 389 -24.76 -18.45 21.68
C GLY A 389 -25.11 -19.52 20.62
N ALA A 390 -26.37 -19.95 20.48
CA ALA A 390 -26.75 -20.98 19.50
C ALA A 390 -27.50 -20.43 18.28
N ALA A 391 -28.07 -19.23 18.35
CA ALA A 391 -28.79 -18.61 17.23
C ALA A 391 -27.85 -17.85 16.29
N ASP A 392 -26.71 -17.37 16.80
CA ASP A 392 -25.72 -16.58 16.06
C ASP A 392 -24.89 -17.41 15.07
N GLN A 393 -24.57 -18.67 15.38
CA GLN A 393 -23.77 -19.49 14.47
C GLN A 393 -24.54 -19.85 13.18
N SER A 394 -25.85 -20.15 13.28
CA SER A 394 -26.65 -20.47 12.09
C SER A 394 -26.85 -19.28 11.15
N SER A 395 -26.96 -18.07 11.69
CA SER A 395 -27.06 -16.84 10.87
C SER A 395 -25.72 -16.52 10.20
N GLN A 396 -24.60 -16.71 10.91
CA GLN A 396 -23.26 -16.53 10.35
C GLN A 396 -22.93 -17.54 9.24
N VAL A 397 -23.28 -18.82 9.40
CA VAL A 397 -23.10 -19.83 8.34
C VAL A 397 -23.94 -19.49 7.11
N GLN A 398 -25.16 -18.99 7.29
CA GLN A 398 -26.01 -18.56 6.17
C GLN A 398 -25.41 -17.35 5.44
N SER A 399 -24.95 -16.33 6.16
CA SER A 399 -24.28 -15.17 5.57
C SER A 399 -22.95 -15.53 4.88
N LEU A 400 -22.20 -16.50 5.39
CA LEU A 400 -21.03 -17.05 4.70
C LEU A 400 -21.42 -17.83 3.44
N GLY A 401 -22.53 -18.59 3.47
CA GLY A 401 -23.04 -19.30 2.30
C GLY A 401 -23.53 -18.37 1.18
N GLU A 402 -24.06 -17.20 1.53
CA GLU A 402 -24.38 -16.14 0.57
C GLU A 402 -23.12 -15.52 -0.06
N LEU A 403 -22.04 -15.36 0.71
CA LEU A 403 -20.75 -14.87 0.20
C LEU A 403 -19.98 -15.92 -0.63
N PHE A 404 -20.11 -17.20 -0.27
CA PHE A 404 -19.37 -18.33 -0.84
C PHE A 404 -20.32 -19.48 -1.28
N PRO A 405 -21.13 -19.27 -2.33
CA PRO A 405 -22.20 -20.19 -2.73
C PRO A 405 -21.71 -21.56 -3.22
N ASP A 406 -20.44 -21.68 -3.59
CA ASP A 406 -19.82 -22.92 -4.07
C ASP A 406 -19.32 -23.83 -2.93
N MET A 407 -19.42 -23.39 -1.67
CA MET A 407 -18.87 -24.11 -0.51
C MET A 407 -19.97 -24.79 0.31
N PRO A 408 -19.81 -26.07 0.72
CA PRO A 408 -20.78 -26.76 1.56
C PRO A 408 -20.93 -26.09 2.93
N SER A 409 -22.17 -25.96 3.43
CA SER A 409 -22.45 -25.32 4.72
C SER A 409 -21.74 -25.99 5.91
N GLU A 410 -21.54 -27.31 5.84
CA GLU A 410 -20.80 -28.08 6.85
C GLU A 410 -19.32 -27.66 6.93
N PHE A 411 -18.71 -27.28 5.80
CA PHE A 411 -17.34 -26.78 5.76
C PHE A 411 -17.26 -25.37 6.35
N LEU A 412 -18.21 -24.50 6.02
CA LEU A 412 -18.28 -23.13 6.57
C LEU A 412 -18.48 -23.13 8.09
N GLN A 413 -19.25 -24.09 8.61
CA GLN A 413 -19.40 -24.31 10.04
C GLN A 413 -18.08 -24.74 10.70
N GLN A 414 -17.34 -25.68 10.09
CA GLN A 414 -16.02 -26.07 10.60
C GLN A 414 -15.00 -24.93 10.55
N CYS A 415 -15.08 -24.03 9.55
CA CYS A 415 -14.26 -22.82 9.52
C CYS A 415 -14.58 -21.89 10.69
N LEU A 416 -15.86 -21.63 11.00
CA LEU A 416 -16.25 -20.83 12.16
C LEU A 416 -15.73 -21.45 13.46
N GLU A 417 -15.89 -22.77 13.64
CA GLU A 417 -15.35 -23.46 14.82
C GLU A 417 -13.82 -23.34 14.92
N TYR A 418 -13.09 -23.44 13.81
CA TYR A 418 -11.64 -23.30 13.76
C TYR A 418 -11.17 -21.87 14.14
N TYR A 419 -11.93 -20.85 13.74
CA TYR A 419 -11.65 -19.44 14.03
C TYR A 419 -12.40 -18.90 15.25
N ASN A 420 -12.83 -19.76 16.19
CA ASN A 420 -13.55 -19.37 17.41
C ASN A 420 -14.77 -18.48 17.17
N ASP A 421 -15.59 -18.81 16.16
CA ASP A 421 -16.78 -18.08 15.73
C ASP A 421 -16.52 -16.64 15.26
N ASN A 422 -15.26 -16.32 14.90
CA ASN A 422 -14.91 -15.02 14.35
C ASN A 422 -15.23 -14.97 12.84
N TYR A 423 -16.43 -14.50 12.52
CA TYR A 423 -16.92 -14.33 11.14
C TYR A 423 -15.96 -13.55 10.25
N GLU A 424 -15.36 -12.46 10.74
CA GLU A 424 -14.45 -11.63 9.93
C GLU A 424 -13.15 -12.38 9.59
N GLU A 425 -12.59 -13.13 10.53
CA GLU A 425 -11.41 -13.97 10.27
C GLU A 425 -11.72 -15.10 9.30
N VAL A 426 -12.90 -15.70 9.37
CA VAL A 426 -13.35 -16.72 8.40
C VAL A 426 -13.49 -16.12 7.01
N VAL A 427 -14.14 -14.96 6.87
CA VAL A 427 -14.25 -14.26 5.58
C VAL A 427 -12.87 -13.93 5.03
N MET A 428 -11.96 -13.41 5.86
CA MET A 428 -10.60 -13.08 5.45
C MET A 428 -9.76 -14.31 5.07
N ALA A 429 -10.01 -15.46 5.69
CA ALA A 429 -9.33 -16.71 5.37
C ALA A 429 -9.87 -17.38 4.08
N LEU A 430 -11.16 -17.20 3.78
CA LEU A 430 -11.83 -17.78 2.62
C LEU A 430 -11.72 -16.92 1.35
N LEU A 431 -11.57 -15.60 1.48
CA LEU A 431 -11.16 -14.69 0.38
C LEU A 431 -9.72 -14.99 -0.08
#